data_AF-Q4S869-F1
#
_entry.id   AF-Q4S869-F1
#
_cell.length_a   1.000
_cell.length_b   1.000
_cell.length_c   1.000
_cell.angle_alpha   90.00
_cell.angle_beta   90.00
_cell.angle_gamma   90.00
#
_symmetry.space_group_name_H-M   'P 1'
#
loop_
_entity.id
_entity.type
_entity.pdbx_description
1 polymer ?
#
loop_
_entity_poly.entity_id
_entity_poly.type
_entity_poly.pdbx_seq_one_letter_code
_entity_poly.pdbx_strand_id
1 'polypeptide(L)'
;MPNVVYMGGFQCKPAKPLPEHLEEFAQSSGEHGLIIMSLGTFIAELPPDLADEIAAAFAKLPQKVIWRYKGAKPATLGNNTLLVDWMPQNDLLGHPKTKLFVAHGGTNGVQEAIYHGVPVIGLPLIFDQPDNVRRLEVRGAGKVLDFFTLTEEIFSQGIQEVLHDPSYRTNMQRLSRLHRDQPMKPMDTALFWIEFVMRHKGAAHLRTESYKLPWYSYHSVDVVLFLTATVLLIILTIVTVFKYLFTKVCKTADLWLMRVDFVFEFPRPTMPNVVYMGGFQCKPAKPLPEHLEEFAQSSGEHGLIIMSLGTFIAELPPDLADEIAAAFAKLPQKVIWRYQGAKPATLGNNTLLVDWMPQNDLLGHPKTKLFVSHGGTNGIQEAIYHGVPVIGLPLIFDQPDNVRRLEDQHAETLQTAQRPAHEADGHCRLLDRVCHETQRSSSPEDRVLQTALVLLPLCGRDALLSWHHAGHFHDFCCSNTMLMPQMCENKK
;
A
#
# COMPACT_ATOMS: atom_id res chain seq x y z
N MET A 1 7.54 17.28 -29.54
CA MET A 1 8.78 17.89 -30.08
C MET A 1 8.51 18.34 -31.50
N PRO A 2 8.95 19.54 -31.94
CA PRO A 2 8.58 20.08 -33.25
C PRO A 2 9.22 19.36 -34.45
N ASN A 3 10.23 18.52 -34.22
CA ASN A 3 10.85 17.64 -35.22
C ASN A 3 10.16 16.27 -35.38
N VAL A 4 8.98 16.05 -34.79
CA VAL A 4 8.22 14.81 -34.90
C VAL A 4 6.90 15.09 -35.59
N VAL A 5 6.65 14.39 -36.70
CA VAL A 5 5.43 14.52 -37.50
C VAL A 5 4.68 13.18 -37.48
N TYR A 6 3.42 13.22 -37.07
CA TYR A 6 2.57 12.02 -37.02
C TYR A 6 1.94 11.77 -38.39
N MET A 7 2.18 10.60 -38.97
CA MET A 7 1.70 10.22 -40.31
C MET A 7 1.06 8.82 -40.28
N GLY A 8 0.34 8.50 -39.22
CA GLY A 8 -0.35 7.21 -39.09
C GLY A 8 -1.45 7.04 -40.13
N GLY A 9 -1.66 5.80 -40.60
CA GLY A 9 -2.69 5.45 -41.58
C GLY A 9 -2.32 5.77 -43.03
N PHE A 10 -1.05 6.05 -43.34
CA PHE A 10 -0.60 6.37 -44.70
C PHE A 10 -0.83 5.23 -45.71
N GLN A 11 -0.93 3.99 -45.24
CA GLN A 11 -1.24 2.81 -46.03
C GLN A 11 -2.74 2.62 -46.29
N CYS A 12 -3.61 3.24 -45.48
CA CYS A 12 -5.05 3.06 -45.57
C CYS A 12 -5.60 3.72 -46.84
N LYS A 13 -6.50 3.02 -47.53
CA LYS A 13 -7.07 3.46 -48.81
C LYS A 13 -8.59 3.26 -48.82
N PRO A 14 -9.35 4.08 -49.57
CA PRO A 14 -10.74 3.76 -49.88
C PRO A 14 -10.86 2.34 -50.43
N ALA A 15 -11.92 1.63 -50.04
CA ALA A 15 -12.16 0.27 -50.51
C ALA A 15 -12.45 0.24 -52.01
N LYS A 16 -11.88 -0.74 -52.69
CA LYS A 16 -12.18 -1.08 -54.08
C LYS A 16 -13.29 -2.15 -54.14
N PRO A 17 -13.96 -2.32 -55.29
CA PRO A 17 -14.89 -3.44 -55.49
C PRO A 17 -14.21 -4.78 -55.23
N LEU A 18 -14.91 -5.67 -54.52
CA LEU A 18 -14.43 -7.02 -54.25
C LEU A 18 -14.49 -7.89 -55.52
N PRO A 19 -13.61 -8.89 -55.67
CA PRO A 19 -13.80 -9.95 -56.65
C PRO A 19 -15.16 -10.62 -56.50
N GLU A 20 -15.80 -10.98 -57.62
CA GLU A 20 -17.18 -11.49 -57.68
C GLU A 20 -17.47 -12.58 -56.63
N HIS A 21 -16.61 -13.60 -56.52
CA HIS A 21 -16.79 -14.68 -55.54
C HIS A 21 -16.79 -14.21 -54.07
N LEU A 22 -16.01 -13.17 -53.71
CA LEU A 22 -16.01 -12.61 -52.35
C LEU A 22 -17.21 -11.71 -52.13
N GLU A 23 -17.62 -10.97 -53.15
CA GLU A 23 -18.82 -10.13 -53.12
C GLU A 23 -20.06 -11.01 -52.91
N GLU A 24 -20.24 -12.06 -53.71
CA GLU A 24 -21.34 -13.02 -53.57
C GLU A 24 -21.37 -13.67 -52.18
N PHE A 25 -20.21 -14.10 -51.68
CA PHE A 25 -20.10 -14.65 -50.34
C PHE A 25 -20.47 -13.61 -49.26
N ALA A 26 -19.99 -12.37 -49.39
CA ALA A 26 -20.32 -11.29 -48.46
C ALA A 26 -21.82 -10.94 -48.50
N GLN A 27 -22.44 -10.91 -49.68
CA GLN A 27 -23.87 -10.64 -49.83
C GLN A 27 -24.74 -11.79 -49.29
N SER A 28 -24.28 -13.03 -49.40
CA SER A 28 -24.97 -14.21 -48.83
C SER A 28 -25.10 -14.17 -47.30
N SER A 29 -24.41 -13.23 -46.63
CA SER A 29 -24.54 -13.01 -45.18
C SER A 29 -25.87 -12.36 -44.74
N GLY A 30 -26.68 -11.87 -45.69
CA GLY A 30 -27.97 -11.25 -45.38
C GLY A 30 -27.84 -10.10 -44.38
N GLU A 31 -28.71 -10.04 -43.38
CA GLU A 31 -28.71 -8.99 -42.35
C GLU A 31 -27.63 -9.18 -41.28
N HIS A 32 -27.08 -10.40 -41.14
CA HIS A 32 -26.12 -10.72 -40.07
C HIS A 32 -24.73 -10.13 -40.34
N GLY A 33 -24.34 -10.01 -41.61
CA GLY A 33 -23.10 -9.40 -42.03
C GLY A 33 -21.87 -10.31 -41.94
N LEU A 34 -20.70 -9.70 -42.11
CA LEU A 34 -19.41 -10.35 -42.34
C LEU A 34 -18.47 -10.13 -41.15
N ILE A 35 -17.82 -11.21 -40.72
CA ILE A 35 -16.65 -11.19 -39.83
C ILE A 35 -15.42 -11.52 -40.67
N ILE A 36 -14.33 -10.80 -40.45
CA ILE A 36 -13.06 -11.07 -41.10
C ILE A 36 -12.05 -11.44 -40.03
N MET A 37 -11.24 -12.47 -40.26
CA MET A 37 -10.16 -12.87 -39.36
C MET A 37 -8.81 -12.92 -40.07
N SER A 38 -7.82 -12.24 -39.50
CA SER A 38 -6.43 -12.22 -39.98
C SER A 38 -5.44 -12.04 -38.85
N LEU A 39 -4.53 -13.01 -38.68
CA LEU A 39 -3.44 -12.93 -37.70
C LEU A 39 -2.11 -12.45 -38.31
N GLY A 40 -2.19 -11.81 -39.49
CA GLY A 40 -1.03 -11.24 -40.17
C GLY A 40 -0.15 -12.29 -40.86
N THR A 41 0.85 -11.85 -41.63
CA THR A 41 1.64 -12.75 -42.49
C THR A 41 2.59 -13.68 -41.73
N PHE A 42 3.02 -13.28 -40.52
CA PHE A 42 3.94 -14.05 -39.68
C PHE A 42 3.30 -15.28 -39.04
N ILE A 43 1.98 -15.24 -38.81
CA ILE A 43 1.20 -16.38 -38.28
C ILE A 43 0.29 -16.86 -39.40
N ALA A 44 0.79 -17.81 -40.17
CA ALA A 44 0.06 -18.39 -41.30
C ALA A 44 -0.92 -19.50 -40.87
N GLU A 45 -0.61 -20.17 -39.76
CA GLU A 45 -1.35 -21.30 -39.22
C GLU A 45 -1.39 -21.22 -37.69
N LEU A 46 -2.27 -22.02 -37.08
CA LEU A 46 -2.47 -22.10 -35.64
C LEU A 46 -2.30 -23.56 -35.21
N PRO A 47 -2.01 -23.81 -33.91
CA PRO A 47 -2.12 -25.14 -33.35
C PRO A 47 -3.49 -25.76 -33.70
N PRO A 48 -3.57 -27.04 -34.11
CA PRO A 48 -4.81 -27.66 -34.57
C PRO A 48 -5.97 -27.51 -33.59
N ASP A 49 -5.72 -27.77 -32.30
CA ASP A 49 -6.73 -27.65 -31.24
C ASP A 49 -7.32 -26.23 -31.18
N LEU A 50 -6.46 -25.20 -31.20
CA LEU A 50 -6.90 -23.80 -31.19
C LEU A 50 -7.65 -23.41 -32.47
N ALA A 51 -7.22 -23.94 -33.62
CA ALA A 51 -7.92 -23.71 -34.88
C ALA A 51 -9.33 -24.32 -34.86
N ASP A 52 -9.48 -25.50 -34.24
CA ASP A 52 -10.77 -26.17 -34.04
C ASP A 52 -11.67 -25.41 -33.05
N GLU A 53 -11.13 -24.88 -31.95
CA GLU A 53 -11.87 -24.04 -30.98
C GLU A 53 -12.43 -22.77 -31.65
N ILE A 54 -11.60 -22.08 -32.44
CA ILE A 54 -12.01 -20.88 -33.18
C ILE A 54 -13.03 -21.21 -34.28
N ALA A 55 -12.82 -22.31 -35.01
CA ALA A 55 -13.73 -22.75 -36.07
C ALA A 55 -15.09 -23.17 -35.51
N ALA A 56 -15.13 -23.85 -34.37
CA ALA A 56 -16.36 -24.25 -33.69
C ALA A 56 -17.19 -23.02 -33.26
N ALA A 57 -16.53 -22.03 -32.67
CA ALA A 57 -17.17 -20.77 -32.29
C ALA A 57 -17.78 -20.07 -33.50
N PHE A 58 -17.03 -19.96 -34.61
CA PHE A 58 -17.56 -19.37 -35.84
C PHE A 58 -18.72 -20.16 -36.43
N ALA A 59 -18.70 -21.49 -36.38
CA ALA A 59 -19.76 -22.34 -36.91
C ALA A 59 -21.13 -22.12 -36.24
N LYS A 60 -21.13 -21.64 -34.99
CA LYS A 60 -22.35 -21.32 -34.22
C LYS A 60 -22.95 -19.95 -34.58
N LEU A 61 -22.25 -19.13 -35.36
CA LEU A 61 -22.66 -17.76 -35.68
C LEU A 61 -23.48 -17.68 -36.97
N PRO A 62 -24.49 -16.81 -37.04
CA PRO A 62 -25.24 -16.57 -38.27
C PRO A 62 -24.47 -15.70 -39.29
N GLN A 63 -23.38 -15.05 -38.88
CA GLN A 63 -22.51 -14.27 -39.77
C GLN A 63 -21.76 -15.17 -40.74
N LYS A 64 -21.42 -14.62 -41.91
CA LYS A 64 -20.39 -15.20 -42.77
C LYS A 64 -19.02 -14.79 -42.27
N VAL A 65 -18.05 -15.69 -42.36
CA VAL A 65 -16.69 -15.47 -41.88
C VAL A 65 -15.72 -15.67 -43.04
N ILE A 66 -14.85 -14.69 -43.30
CA ILE A 66 -13.68 -14.87 -44.16
C ILE A 66 -12.46 -14.93 -43.26
N TRP A 67 -11.79 -16.07 -43.25
CA TRP A 67 -10.64 -16.31 -42.39
C TRP A 67 -9.42 -16.61 -43.25
N ARG A 68 -8.43 -15.71 -43.17
CA ARG A 68 -7.13 -15.94 -43.78
C ARG A 68 -6.34 -16.96 -42.96
N TYR A 69 -6.15 -18.15 -43.50
CA TYR A 69 -5.56 -19.30 -42.80
C TYR A 69 -4.91 -20.26 -43.81
N LYS A 70 -3.66 -20.66 -43.56
CA LYS A 70 -2.87 -21.55 -44.44
C LYS A 70 -2.58 -22.93 -43.84
N GLY A 71 -3.05 -23.17 -42.60
CA GLY A 71 -2.87 -24.46 -41.94
C GLY A 71 -3.84 -25.52 -42.44
N ALA A 72 -3.78 -26.71 -41.85
CA ALA A 72 -4.74 -27.79 -42.13
C ALA A 72 -6.17 -27.35 -41.79
N LYS A 73 -7.14 -27.66 -42.67
CA LYS A 73 -8.55 -27.31 -42.49
C LYS A 73 -9.05 -27.82 -41.12
N PRO A 74 -9.57 -26.94 -40.24
CA PRO A 74 -10.13 -27.35 -38.95
C PRO A 74 -11.28 -28.36 -39.12
N ALA A 75 -11.35 -29.34 -38.24
CA ALA A 75 -12.36 -30.40 -38.25
C ALA A 75 -13.76 -29.85 -37.96
N THR A 76 -13.85 -28.79 -37.16
CA THR A 76 -15.09 -28.14 -36.71
C THR A 76 -15.54 -26.99 -37.61
N LEU A 77 -14.94 -26.83 -38.80
CA LEU A 77 -15.24 -25.71 -39.70
C LEU A 77 -16.69 -25.74 -40.21
N GLY A 78 -17.46 -24.71 -39.87
CA GLY A 78 -18.84 -24.53 -40.33
C GLY A 78 -18.99 -24.04 -41.78
N ASN A 79 -20.15 -24.27 -42.37
CA ASN A 79 -20.50 -23.86 -43.76
C ASN A 79 -20.60 -22.34 -43.95
N ASN A 80 -20.55 -21.57 -42.87
CA ASN A 80 -20.54 -20.09 -42.89
C ASN A 80 -19.13 -19.50 -42.97
N THR A 81 -18.08 -20.32 -42.87
CA THR A 81 -16.69 -19.86 -42.84
C THR A 81 -15.95 -20.24 -44.12
N LEU A 82 -15.39 -19.23 -44.81
CA LEU A 82 -14.54 -19.37 -45.98
C LEU A 82 -13.08 -19.20 -45.57
N LEU A 83 -12.29 -20.27 -45.73
CA LEU A 83 -10.84 -20.22 -45.55
C LEU A 83 -10.17 -19.75 -46.84
N VAL A 84 -9.23 -18.82 -46.72
CA VAL A 84 -8.48 -18.27 -47.86
C VAL A 84 -6.99 -18.12 -47.52
N ASP A 85 -6.12 -18.32 -48.49
CA ASP A 85 -4.68 -18.09 -48.31
C ASP A 85 -4.34 -16.59 -48.25
N TRP A 86 -5.15 -15.79 -48.93
CA TRP A 86 -5.01 -14.36 -49.09
C TRP A 86 -6.38 -13.71 -49.28
N MET A 87 -6.54 -12.46 -48.84
CA MET A 87 -7.74 -11.67 -49.05
C MET A 87 -7.42 -10.18 -49.20
N PRO A 88 -8.25 -9.41 -49.94
CA PRO A 88 -8.11 -7.95 -50.03
C PRO A 88 -8.61 -7.30 -48.73
N GLN A 89 -7.83 -7.40 -47.66
CA GLN A 89 -8.23 -7.03 -46.29
C GLN A 89 -8.77 -5.60 -46.19
N ASN A 90 -8.09 -4.62 -46.79
CA ASN A 90 -8.56 -3.23 -46.80
C ASN A 90 -9.98 -3.10 -47.40
N ASP A 91 -10.21 -3.79 -48.52
CA ASP A 91 -11.46 -3.68 -49.26
C ASP A 91 -12.59 -4.42 -48.53
N LEU A 92 -12.28 -5.57 -47.94
CA LEU A 92 -13.21 -6.29 -47.07
C LEU A 92 -13.55 -5.47 -45.80
N LEU A 93 -12.58 -4.81 -45.18
CA LEU A 93 -12.84 -3.94 -44.02
C LEU A 93 -13.74 -2.75 -44.40
N GLY A 94 -13.59 -2.20 -45.60
CA GLY A 94 -14.46 -1.14 -46.09
C GLY A 94 -15.80 -1.60 -46.67
N HIS A 95 -16.04 -2.91 -46.73
CA HIS A 95 -17.29 -3.44 -47.26
C HIS A 95 -18.47 -3.18 -46.30
N PRO A 96 -19.66 -2.74 -46.78
CA PRO A 96 -20.79 -2.36 -45.91
C PRO A 96 -21.31 -3.48 -44.98
N LYS A 97 -21.16 -4.75 -45.39
CA LYS A 97 -21.57 -5.90 -44.57
C LYS A 97 -20.60 -6.20 -43.43
N THR A 98 -19.39 -5.64 -43.41
CA THR A 98 -18.39 -5.95 -42.39
C THR A 98 -18.77 -5.36 -41.03
N LYS A 99 -18.84 -6.25 -40.04
CA LYS A 99 -19.25 -5.92 -38.66
C LYS A 99 -18.12 -6.01 -37.66
N LEU A 100 -17.18 -6.93 -37.86
CA LEU A 100 -16.13 -7.24 -36.90
C LEU A 100 -14.86 -7.69 -37.61
N PHE A 101 -13.71 -7.26 -37.07
CA PHE A 101 -12.40 -7.74 -37.47
C PHE A 101 -11.72 -8.45 -36.29
N VAL A 102 -11.41 -9.73 -36.46
CA VAL A 102 -10.58 -10.50 -35.52
C VAL A 102 -9.14 -10.41 -35.98
N ALA A 103 -8.28 -9.81 -35.16
CA ALA A 103 -6.93 -9.44 -35.57
C ALA A 103 -5.89 -9.68 -34.47
N HIS A 104 -4.69 -10.06 -34.88
CA HIS A 104 -3.53 -10.15 -33.97
C HIS A 104 -3.05 -8.81 -33.39
N GLY A 105 -3.58 -7.66 -33.82
CA GLY A 105 -3.16 -6.36 -33.28
C GLY A 105 -1.97 -5.68 -33.96
N GLY A 106 -1.51 -6.17 -35.11
CA GLY A 106 -0.47 -5.48 -35.89
C GLY A 106 -0.91 -4.07 -36.31
N THR A 107 0.02 -3.11 -36.24
CA THR A 107 -0.23 -1.67 -36.48
C THR A 107 -1.01 -1.40 -37.78
N ASN A 108 -0.65 -2.06 -38.89
CA ASN A 108 -1.31 -1.82 -40.18
C ASN A 108 -2.79 -2.24 -40.19
N GLY A 109 -3.09 -3.45 -39.70
CA GLY A 109 -4.46 -3.97 -39.66
C GLY A 109 -5.34 -3.19 -38.68
N VAL A 110 -4.79 -2.78 -37.54
CA VAL A 110 -5.49 -1.90 -36.59
C VAL A 110 -5.82 -0.54 -37.23
N GLN A 111 -4.88 0.06 -37.96
CA GLN A 111 -5.11 1.33 -38.64
C GLN A 111 -6.14 1.21 -39.77
N GLU A 112 -6.12 0.12 -40.57
CA GLU A 112 -7.15 -0.14 -41.58
C GLU A 112 -8.54 -0.31 -40.94
N ALA A 113 -8.63 -1.01 -39.81
CA ALA A 113 -9.88 -1.17 -39.07
C ALA A 113 -10.40 0.18 -38.57
N ILE A 114 -9.53 1.03 -38.01
CA ILE A 114 -9.89 2.39 -37.60
C ILE A 114 -10.34 3.20 -38.83
N TYR A 115 -9.61 3.14 -39.94
CA TYR A 115 -9.92 3.88 -41.16
C TYR A 115 -11.32 3.54 -41.70
N HIS A 116 -11.72 2.26 -41.69
CA HIS A 116 -13.05 1.83 -42.14
C HIS A 116 -14.12 1.81 -41.05
N GLY A 117 -13.73 1.99 -39.78
CA GLY A 117 -14.64 2.06 -38.64
C GLY A 117 -15.24 0.70 -38.24
N VAL A 118 -14.43 -0.36 -38.34
CA VAL A 118 -14.82 -1.74 -37.99
C VAL A 118 -14.24 -2.12 -36.62
N PRO A 119 -15.06 -2.44 -35.60
CA PRO A 119 -14.58 -2.88 -34.29
C PRO A 119 -13.65 -4.10 -34.36
N VAL A 120 -12.76 -4.22 -33.37
CA VAL A 120 -11.70 -5.24 -33.37
C VAL A 120 -11.81 -6.18 -32.16
N ILE A 121 -11.72 -7.49 -32.39
CA ILE A 121 -11.29 -8.44 -31.35
C ILE A 121 -9.80 -8.68 -31.54
N GLY A 122 -9.02 -8.29 -30.53
CA GLY A 122 -7.58 -8.41 -30.50
C GLY A 122 -7.14 -9.74 -29.91
N LEU A 123 -6.32 -10.48 -30.67
CA LEU A 123 -5.64 -11.70 -30.23
C LEU A 123 -4.11 -11.47 -30.29
N PRO A 124 -3.56 -10.62 -29.41
CA PRO A 124 -2.17 -10.21 -29.48
C PRO A 124 -1.23 -11.37 -29.15
N LEU A 125 -0.09 -11.43 -29.86
CA LEU A 125 0.87 -12.53 -29.74
C LEU A 125 2.29 -12.02 -29.42
N ILE A 126 2.79 -11.06 -30.19
CA ILE A 126 4.20 -10.64 -30.14
C ILE A 126 4.38 -9.14 -30.41
N PHE A 127 5.55 -8.61 -30.07
CA PHE A 127 5.96 -7.24 -30.36
C PHE A 127 5.02 -6.17 -29.76
N ASP A 128 4.63 -5.18 -30.56
CA ASP A 128 3.76 -4.04 -30.23
C ASP A 128 2.27 -4.39 -30.21
N GLN A 129 1.91 -5.63 -30.56
CA GLN A 129 0.52 -6.05 -30.72
C GLN A 129 -0.34 -5.85 -29.47
N PRO A 130 0.07 -6.28 -28.25
CA PRO A 130 -0.73 -6.09 -27.04
C PRO A 130 -1.04 -4.61 -26.79
N ASP A 131 -0.05 -3.75 -27.01
CA ASP A 131 -0.13 -2.31 -26.80
C ASP A 131 -1.11 -1.65 -27.77
N ASN A 132 -1.08 -2.05 -29.04
CA ASN A 132 -1.99 -1.55 -30.07
C ASN A 132 -3.46 -1.89 -29.78
N VAL A 133 -3.74 -3.15 -29.43
CA VAL A 133 -5.13 -3.59 -29.15
C VAL A 133 -5.63 -3.04 -27.82
N ARG A 134 -4.77 -2.91 -26.80
CA ARG A 134 -5.13 -2.27 -25.53
C ARG A 134 -5.55 -0.81 -25.72
N ARG A 135 -4.91 -0.08 -26.64
CA ARG A 135 -5.31 1.29 -26.99
C ARG A 135 -6.70 1.37 -27.62
N LEU A 136 -7.13 0.35 -28.38
CA LEU A 136 -8.49 0.26 -28.90
C LEU A 136 -9.49 -0.09 -27.79
N GLU A 137 -9.13 -1.02 -26.91
CA GLU A 137 -9.97 -1.46 -25.79
C GLU A 137 -10.28 -0.32 -24.82
N VAL A 138 -9.28 0.45 -24.39
CA VAL A 138 -9.48 1.62 -23.53
C VAL A 138 -10.33 2.71 -24.21
N ARG A 139 -10.37 2.74 -25.55
CA ARG A 139 -11.24 3.63 -26.33
C ARG A 139 -12.64 3.04 -26.57
N GLY A 140 -12.93 1.86 -26.04
CA GLY A 140 -14.18 1.12 -26.22
C GLY A 140 -14.44 0.76 -27.69
N ALA A 141 -13.39 0.56 -28.50
CA ALA A 141 -13.49 0.28 -29.93
C ALA A 141 -13.01 -1.14 -30.30
N GLY A 142 -12.61 -1.92 -29.30
CA GLY A 142 -12.26 -3.33 -29.45
C GLY A 142 -12.19 -4.04 -28.11
N LYS A 143 -12.04 -5.36 -28.15
CA LYS A 143 -11.92 -6.25 -26.98
C LYS A 143 -10.63 -7.05 -27.10
N VAL A 144 -9.84 -7.15 -26.05
CA VAL A 144 -8.65 -8.00 -26.03
C VAL A 144 -9.03 -9.34 -25.42
N LEU A 145 -8.69 -10.43 -26.12
CA LEU A 145 -8.78 -11.79 -25.58
C LEU A 145 -7.36 -12.36 -25.48
N ASP A 146 -7.09 -13.09 -24.41
CA ASP A 146 -5.81 -13.78 -24.25
C ASP A 146 -5.79 -15.00 -25.18
N PHE A 147 -4.77 -15.03 -26.05
CA PHE A 147 -4.57 -16.10 -27.01
C PHE A 147 -4.27 -17.45 -26.35
N PHE A 148 -3.55 -17.45 -25.23
CA PHE A 148 -3.10 -18.70 -24.59
C PHE A 148 -4.17 -19.41 -23.76
N THR A 149 -5.22 -18.69 -23.39
CA THR A 149 -6.35 -19.23 -22.63
C THR A 149 -7.63 -19.24 -23.46
N LEU A 150 -7.53 -19.07 -24.78
CA LEU A 150 -8.69 -18.96 -25.65
C LEU A 150 -9.39 -20.32 -25.80
N THR A 151 -10.69 -20.34 -25.51
CA THR A 151 -11.59 -21.48 -25.77
C THR A 151 -12.75 -21.03 -26.65
N GLU A 152 -13.51 -21.99 -27.19
CA GLU A 152 -14.72 -21.74 -27.95
C GLU A 152 -15.67 -20.79 -27.22
N GLU A 153 -15.89 -20.99 -25.91
CA GLU A 153 -16.82 -20.20 -25.11
C GLU A 153 -16.35 -18.76 -24.95
N ILE A 154 -15.08 -18.57 -24.57
CA ILE A 154 -14.49 -17.24 -24.36
C ILE A 154 -14.51 -16.45 -25.67
N PHE A 155 -14.14 -17.10 -26.78
CA PHE A 155 -14.12 -16.47 -28.09
C PHE A 155 -15.53 -16.11 -28.57
N SER A 156 -16.49 -17.04 -28.43
CA SER A 156 -17.89 -16.81 -28.76
C SER A 156 -18.48 -15.65 -27.95
N GLN A 157 -18.23 -15.62 -26.64
CA GLN A 157 -18.71 -14.53 -25.77
C GLN A 157 -18.13 -13.18 -26.20
N GLY A 158 -16.83 -13.12 -26.50
CA GLY A 158 -16.18 -11.90 -26.98
C GLY A 158 -16.78 -11.39 -28.30
N ILE A 159 -17.05 -12.30 -29.26
CA ILE A 159 -17.71 -11.95 -30.52
C ILE A 159 -19.12 -11.42 -30.28
N GLN A 160 -19.91 -12.11 -29.46
CA GLN A 160 -21.27 -11.71 -29.15
C GLN A 160 -21.33 -10.35 -28.48
N GLU A 161 -20.43 -10.07 -27.53
CA GLU A 161 -20.30 -8.78 -26.85
C GLU A 161 -20.04 -7.66 -27.87
N VAL A 162 -19.02 -7.78 -28.71
CA VAL A 162 -18.63 -6.72 -29.66
C VAL A 162 -19.69 -6.50 -30.75
N LEU A 163 -20.41 -7.54 -31.16
CA LEU A 163 -21.47 -7.43 -32.17
C LEU A 163 -22.76 -6.81 -31.62
N HIS A 164 -23.13 -7.08 -30.36
CA HIS A 164 -24.42 -6.68 -29.80
C HIS A 164 -24.36 -5.41 -28.95
N ASP A 165 -23.23 -5.08 -28.33
CA ASP A 165 -23.07 -3.79 -27.67
C ASP A 165 -22.78 -2.69 -28.71
N PRO A 166 -23.70 -1.73 -28.92
CA PRO A 166 -23.53 -0.66 -29.90
C PRO A 166 -22.39 0.30 -29.56
N SER A 167 -21.88 0.29 -28.32
CA SER A 167 -20.78 1.15 -27.88
C SER A 167 -19.53 0.93 -28.73
N TYR A 168 -19.17 -0.33 -29.03
CA TYR A 168 -18.01 -0.69 -29.83
C TYR A 168 -18.08 -0.09 -31.24
N ARG A 169 -19.20 -0.26 -31.93
CA ARG A 169 -19.41 0.29 -33.27
C ARG A 169 -19.43 1.81 -33.25
N THR A 170 -20.10 2.43 -32.27
CA THR A 170 -20.21 3.89 -32.16
C THR A 170 -18.86 4.54 -31.91
N ASN A 171 -18.08 3.99 -30.97
CA ASN A 171 -16.74 4.46 -30.65
C ASN A 171 -15.79 4.28 -31.83
N MET A 172 -15.83 3.12 -32.49
CA MET A 172 -14.96 2.88 -33.65
C MET A 172 -15.30 3.80 -34.84
N GLN A 173 -16.58 4.07 -35.09
CA GLN A 173 -16.99 5.07 -36.09
C GLN A 173 -16.55 6.49 -35.70
N ARG A 174 -16.56 6.85 -34.41
CA ARG A 174 -15.99 8.12 -33.92
C ARG A 174 -14.50 8.21 -34.20
N LEU A 175 -13.74 7.17 -33.85
CA LEU A 175 -12.30 7.11 -34.13
C LEU A 175 -12.01 7.20 -35.63
N SER A 176 -12.83 6.54 -36.44
CA SER A 176 -12.71 6.57 -37.89
C SER A 176 -12.88 7.96 -38.48
N ARG A 177 -13.90 8.70 -38.03
CA ARG A 177 -14.11 10.10 -38.44
C ARG A 177 -12.90 10.96 -38.06
N LEU A 178 -12.43 10.87 -36.81
CA LEU A 178 -11.26 11.61 -36.34
C LEU A 178 -9.98 11.24 -37.11
N HIS A 179 -9.81 9.97 -37.45
CA HIS A 179 -8.64 9.49 -38.18
C HIS A 179 -8.60 10.03 -39.61
N ARG A 180 -9.76 10.12 -40.27
CA ARG A 180 -9.91 10.62 -41.64
C ARG A 180 -9.97 12.15 -41.74
N ASP A 181 -10.34 12.83 -40.66
CA ASP A 181 -10.43 14.28 -40.57
C ASP A 181 -9.05 14.90 -40.35
N GLN A 182 -8.27 14.99 -41.43
CA GLN A 182 -6.93 15.57 -41.45
C GLN A 182 -6.84 16.63 -42.56
N PRO A 183 -6.11 17.75 -42.32
CA PRO A 183 -5.99 18.84 -43.29
C PRO A 183 -5.23 18.44 -44.57
N MET A 184 -4.33 17.47 -44.47
CA MET A 184 -3.59 16.87 -45.58
C MET A 184 -3.54 15.37 -45.40
N LYS A 185 -3.45 14.61 -46.49
CA LYS A 185 -3.27 13.16 -46.39
C LYS A 185 -1.91 12.86 -45.74
N PRO A 186 -1.76 11.73 -45.02
CA PRO A 186 -0.51 11.40 -44.35
C PRO A 186 0.72 11.38 -45.29
N MET A 187 0.56 10.87 -46.52
CA MET A 187 1.66 10.84 -47.51
C MET A 187 2.02 12.23 -48.03
N ASP A 188 1.04 13.09 -48.29
CA ASP A 188 1.27 14.47 -48.73
C ASP A 188 1.96 15.27 -47.61
N THR A 189 1.59 15.01 -46.36
CA THR A 189 2.27 15.55 -45.17
C THR A 189 3.74 15.12 -45.11
N ALA A 190 4.03 13.85 -45.38
CA ALA A 190 5.40 13.34 -45.43
C ALA A 190 6.23 14.06 -46.48
N LEU A 191 5.69 14.15 -47.70
CA LEU A 191 6.33 14.81 -48.84
C LEU A 191 6.62 16.28 -48.51
N PHE A 192 5.64 16.99 -47.97
CA PHE A 192 5.82 18.38 -47.56
C PHE A 192 6.99 18.56 -46.59
N TRP A 193 7.10 17.72 -45.55
CA TRP A 193 8.16 17.86 -44.55
C TRP A 193 9.53 17.43 -45.06
N ILE A 194 9.59 16.41 -45.92
CA ILE A 194 10.83 16.02 -46.61
C ILE A 194 11.32 17.18 -47.49
N GLU A 195 10.44 17.73 -48.32
CA GLU A 195 10.75 18.90 -49.16
C GLU A 195 11.09 20.14 -48.34
N PHE A 196 10.43 20.34 -47.20
CA PHE A 196 10.75 21.44 -46.27
C PHE A 196 12.21 21.35 -45.80
N VAL A 197 12.64 20.17 -45.35
CA VAL A 197 14.03 19.95 -44.90
C VAL A 197 15.02 20.15 -46.06
N MET A 198 14.70 19.65 -47.26
CA MET A 198 15.53 19.83 -48.45
C MET A 198 15.66 21.30 -48.85
N ARG A 199 14.54 22.03 -48.94
CA ARG A 199 14.52 23.46 -49.33
C ARG A 199 15.33 24.34 -48.39
N HIS A 200 15.36 24.01 -47.10
CA HIS A 200 16.05 24.78 -46.07
C HIS A 200 17.43 24.22 -45.69
N LYS A 201 17.92 23.21 -46.43
CA LYS A 201 19.23 22.57 -46.18
C LYS A 201 19.38 22.05 -44.74
N GLY A 202 18.29 21.52 -44.18
CA GLY A 202 18.19 21.05 -42.79
C GLY A 202 17.03 21.67 -42.03
N ALA A 203 16.84 21.25 -40.78
CA ALA A 203 15.79 21.74 -39.88
C ALA A 203 16.29 21.91 -38.44
N ALA A 204 17.44 22.58 -38.28
CA ALA A 204 18.05 22.80 -36.96
C ALA A 204 17.10 23.55 -35.99
N HIS A 205 16.29 24.46 -36.50
CA HIS A 205 15.29 25.22 -35.74
C HIS A 205 14.11 24.37 -35.21
N LEU A 206 13.90 23.16 -35.74
CA LEU A 206 12.91 22.21 -35.20
C LEU A 206 13.50 21.27 -34.15
N ARG A 207 14.83 21.23 -34.00
CA ARG A 207 15.49 20.43 -32.97
C ARG A 207 15.44 21.18 -31.64
N THR A 208 15.16 20.46 -30.57
CA THR A 208 15.24 21.03 -29.22
C THR A 208 16.68 21.46 -28.91
N GLU A 209 16.84 22.67 -28.36
CA GLU A 209 18.13 23.17 -27.87
C GLU A 209 18.66 22.36 -26.68
N SER A 210 17.80 21.56 -26.03
CA SER A 210 18.20 20.69 -24.93
C SER A 210 19.31 19.71 -25.31
N TYR A 211 19.44 19.32 -26.59
CA TYR A 211 20.53 18.46 -27.04
C TYR A 211 21.91 19.14 -27.06
N LYS A 212 21.96 20.48 -27.00
CA LYS A 212 23.21 21.24 -26.96
C LYS A 212 23.60 21.63 -25.54
N LEU A 213 22.70 21.46 -24.57
CA LEU A 213 22.96 21.81 -23.18
C LEU A 213 23.87 20.76 -22.53
N PRO A 214 24.91 21.18 -21.80
CA PRO A 214 25.61 20.29 -20.88
C PRO A 214 24.63 19.68 -19.88
N TRP A 215 24.91 18.46 -19.41
CA TRP A 215 24.01 17.72 -18.52
C TRP A 215 23.63 18.52 -17.26
N TYR A 216 24.56 19.30 -16.68
CA TYR A 216 24.32 20.08 -15.47
C TYR A 216 23.38 21.27 -15.69
N SER A 217 23.40 21.90 -16.87
CA SER A 217 22.43 22.94 -17.25
C SER A 217 21.09 22.34 -17.59
N TYR A 218 21.08 21.20 -18.30
CA TYR A 218 19.84 20.45 -18.59
C TYR A 218 19.11 20.04 -17.30
N HIS A 219 19.85 19.63 -16.27
CA HIS A 219 19.32 19.24 -14.96
C HIS A 219 19.26 20.38 -13.94
N SER A 220 19.58 21.63 -14.31
CA SER A 220 19.54 22.81 -13.42
C SER A 220 20.25 22.59 -12.07
N VAL A 221 21.44 21.98 -12.10
CA VAL A 221 22.18 21.56 -10.90
C VAL A 221 22.50 22.75 -9.98
N ASP A 222 22.81 23.91 -10.55
CA ASP A 222 23.03 25.16 -9.83
C ASP A 222 21.81 25.60 -9.00
N VAL A 223 20.61 25.52 -9.57
CA VAL A 223 19.34 25.83 -8.88
C VAL A 223 19.11 24.85 -7.74
N VAL A 224 19.30 23.55 -7.98
CA VAL A 224 19.14 22.51 -6.96
C VAL A 224 20.11 22.72 -5.80
N LEU A 225 21.38 23.00 -6.08
CA LEU A 225 22.39 23.27 -5.07
C LEU A 225 22.05 24.53 -4.25
N PHE A 226 21.62 25.62 -4.91
CA PHE A 226 21.24 26.86 -4.24
C PHE A 226 20.05 26.66 -3.28
N LEU A 227 18.99 25.97 -3.74
CA LEU A 227 17.83 25.68 -2.90
C LEU A 227 18.18 24.77 -1.73
N THR A 228 18.98 23.73 -1.98
CA THR A 228 19.45 22.80 -0.93
C THR A 228 20.29 23.54 0.12
N ALA A 229 21.23 24.38 -0.31
CA ALA A 229 22.05 25.18 0.59
C ALA A 229 21.21 26.15 1.43
N THR A 230 20.20 26.78 0.83
CA THR A 230 19.28 27.68 1.54
C THR A 230 18.50 26.95 2.63
N VAL A 231 17.95 25.77 2.34
CA VAL A 231 17.24 24.94 3.32
C VAL A 231 18.17 24.52 4.46
N LEU A 232 19.37 24.04 4.14
CA LEU A 232 20.36 23.64 5.14
C LEU A 232 20.76 24.81 6.04
N LEU A 233 20.93 26.01 5.49
CA LEU A 233 21.26 27.21 6.25
C LEU A 233 20.12 27.59 7.22
N ILE A 234 18.86 27.51 6.79
CA ILE A 234 17.70 27.78 7.65
C ILE A 234 17.66 26.77 8.81
N ILE A 235 17.79 25.48 8.53
CA ILE A 235 17.80 24.42 9.55
C ILE A 235 18.96 24.65 10.53
N LEU A 236 20.17 24.90 10.02
CA LEU A 236 21.35 25.16 10.85
C LEU A 236 21.15 26.38 11.75
N THR A 237 20.51 27.43 11.23
CA THR A 237 20.21 28.65 11.99
C THR A 237 19.21 28.37 13.10
N ILE A 238 18.10 27.68 12.81
CA ILE A 238 17.09 27.31 13.80
C ILE A 238 17.71 26.45 14.91
N VAL A 239 18.47 25.41 14.54
CA VAL A 239 19.13 24.52 15.50
C VAL A 239 20.14 25.28 16.35
N THR A 240 20.94 26.15 15.74
CA THR A 240 21.95 26.95 16.47
C THR A 240 21.29 27.93 17.42
N VAL A 241 20.24 28.64 16.98
CA VAL A 241 19.48 29.57 17.83
C VAL A 241 18.80 28.84 18.98
N PHE A 242 18.13 27.71 18.71
CA PHE A 242 17.49 26.91 19.75
C PHE A 242 18.52 26.39 20.76
N LYS A 243 19.65 25.83 20.30
CA LYS A 243 20.75 25.39 21.17
C LYS A 243 21.33 26.53 21.98
N TYR A 244 21.54 27.69 21.39
CA TYR A 244 22.06 28.87 22.08
C TYR A 244 21.08 29.35 23.14
N LEU A 245 19.80 29.51 22.80
CA LEU A 245 18.75 29.92 23.74
C LEU A 245 18.61 28.92 24.89
N PHE A 246 18.50 27.63 24.59
CA PHE A 246 18.40 26.58 25.61
C PHE A 246 19.63 26.59 26.52
N THR A 247 20.84 26.61 25.96
CA THR A 247 22.08 26.66 26.74
C THR A 247 22.18 27.92 27.59
N LYS A 248 21.77 29.06 27.03
CA LYS A 248 21.78 30.35 27.74
C LYS A 248 20.82 30.31 28.92
N VAL A 249 19.55 29.97 28.70
CA VAL A 249 18.56 29.78 29.77
C VAL A 249 19.08 28.80 30.80
N CYS A 250 19.67 27.68 30.36
CA CYS A 250 20.11 26.67 31.28
C CYS A 250 21.29 27.10 32.17
N LYS A 251 22.19 27.94 31.65
CA LYS A 251 23.38 28.44 32.35
C LYS A 251 23.13 29.71 33.16
N THR A 252 22.17 30.55 32.76
CA THR A 252 21.90 31.82 33.43
C THR A 252 20.81 31.73 34.48
N ALA A 253 20.12 30.60 34.61
CA ALA A 253 19.11 30.43 35.65
C ALA A 253 19.78 30.37 37.04
N ASP A 254 19.49 31.37 37.87
CA ASP A 254 19.99 31.43 39.24
C ASP A 254 19.38 30.34 40.13
N LEU A 255 18.15 29.90 39.84
CA LEU A 255 17.42 28.88 40.60
C LEU A 255 16.51 28.05 39.68
N TRP A 256 16.50 26.72 39.89
CA TRP A 256 15.62 25.78 39.22
C TRP A 256 14.62 25.18 40.20
N LEU A 257 13.35 25.43 39.95
CA LEU A 257 12.26 24.81 40.69
C LEU A 257 11.76 23.59 39.91
N MET A 258 12.20 22.41 40.34
CA MET A 258 11.92 21.15 39.66
C MET A 258 10.66 20.53 40.25
N ARG A 259 9.64 20.28 39.42
CA ARG A 259 8.34 19.74 39.83
C ARG A 259 8.35 18.23 40.10
N VAL A 260 9.37 17.74 40.78
CA VAL A 260 9.58 16.32 41.11
C VAL A 260 10.12 16.21 42.54
N ASP A 261 9.93 15.06 43.16
CA ASP A 261 10.36 14.80 44.54
C ASP A 261 11.52 13.80 44.56
N PHE A 262 12.41 13.89 45.56
CA PHE A 262 13.54 12.96 45.68
C PHE A 262 13.10 11.52 46.01
N VAL A 263 11.90 11.33 46.57
CA VAL A 263 11.27 10.02 46.79
C VAL A 263 10.81 9.39 45.48
N PHE A 264 10.59 10.17 44.43
CA PHE A 264 10.15 9.66 43.13
C PHE A 264 11.28 9.58 42.09
N GLU A 265 12.25 10.48 42.17
CA GLU A 265 13.38 10.54 41.24
C GLU A 265 14.50 9.56 41.62
N PHE A 266 15.21 9.03 40.61
CA PHE A 266 16.41 8.26 40.86
C PHE A 266 17.52 9.13 41.47
N PRO A 267 18.35 8.59 42.38
CA PRO A 267 19.51 9.29 42.90
C PRO A 267 20.42 9.77 41.77
N ARG A 268 20.60 11.09 41.65
CA ARG A 268 21.49 11.71 40.66
C ARG A 268 22.16 12.96 41.24
N PRO A 269 23.38 13.31 40.80
CA PRO A 269 24.00 14.57 41.16
C PRO A 269 23.11 15.75 40.75
N THR A 270 22.84 16.64 41.71
CA THR A 270 22.10 17.89 41.48
C THR A 270 22.96 19.07 41.87
N MET A 271 22.76 20.20 41.18
CA MET A 271 23.44 21.44 41.53
C MET A 271 22.76 22.08 42.74
N PRO A 272 23.48 22.84 43.59
CA PRO A 272 22.89 23.49 44.76
C PRO A 272 21.74 24.46 44.45
N ASN A 273 21.66 24.96 43.22
CA ASN A 273 20.58 25.83 42.76
C ASN A 273 19.37 25.07 42.18
N VAL A 274 19.29 23.75 42.37
CA VAL A 274 18.14 22.93 41.97
C VAL A 274 17.34 22.58 43.22
N VAL A 275 16.10 23.03 43.27
CA VAL A 275 15.17 22.80 44.37
C VAL A 275 14.03 21.92 43.88
N TYR A 276 13.90 20.75 44.50
CA TYR A 276 12.77 19.85 44.28
C TYR A 276 11.52 20.40 44.98
N MET A 277 10.47 20.62 44.20
CA MET A 277 9.14 21.06 44.65
C MET A 277 8.09 20.04 44.21
N GLY A 278 8.36 18.75 44.39
CA GLY A 278 7.37 17.70 44.19
C GLY A 278 6.26 17.76 45.25
N GLY A 279 5.08 17.28 44.91
CA GLY A 279 3.97 17.12 45.87
C GLY A 279 3.34 18.44 46.37
N PHE A 280 3.68 19.59 45.79
CA PHE A 280 3.10 20.89 46.20
C PHE A 280 1.57 20.95 46.04
N GLN A 281 1.00 20.12 45.19
CA GLN A 281 -0.45 19.98 45.03
C GLN A 281 -1.11 19.05 46.07
N CYS A 282 -0.34 18.20 46.76
CA CYS A 282 -0.86 17.25 47.73
C CYS A 282 -1.32 17.98 49.01
N LYS A 283 -2.45 17.55 49.58
CA LYS A 283 -3.03 18.17 50.77
C LYS A 283 -3.54 17.10 51.74
N PRO A 284 -3.58 17.37 53.06
CA PRO A 284 -4.28 16.50 54.00
C PRO A 284 -5.71 16.24 53.52
N ALA A 285 -6.15 14.99 53.61
CA ALA A 285 -7.49 14.60 53.18
C ALA A 285 -8.56 15.33 53.99
N LYS A 286 -9.55 15.87 53.29
CA LYS A 286 -10.75 16.45 53.89
C LYS A 286 -11.83 15.37 54.07
N PRO A 287 -12.81 15.59 54.95
CA PRO A 287 -13.97 14.70 55.05
C PRO A 287 -14.65 14.54 53.70
N LEU A 288 -14.96 13.29 53.33
CA LEU A 288 -15.64 12.98 52.08
C LEU A 288 -17.11 13.45 52.13
N PRO A 289 -17.72 13.78 50.98
CA PRO A 289 -19.16 13.93 50.89
C PRO A 289 -19.88 12.67 51.39
N GLU A 290 -21.02 12.85 52.07
CA GLU A 290 -21.76 11.78 52.76
C GLU A 290 -21.95 10.52 51.89
N HIS A 291 -22.36 10.68 50.63
CA HIS A 291 -22.56 9.55 49.71
C HIS A 291 -21.28 8.75 49.40
N LEU A 292 -20.11 9.39 49.34
CA LEU A 292 -18.82 8.69 49.13
C LEU A 292 -18.33 8.08 50.43
N GLU A 293 -18.55 8.75 51.56
CA GLU A 293 -18.22 8.24 52.88
C GLU A 293 -19.03 6.97 53.19
N GLU A 294 -20.35 6.99 53.02
CA GLU A 294 -21.20 5.81 53.19
C GLU A 294 -20.78 4.65 52.28
N PHE A 295 -20.46 4.93 51.02
CA PHE A 295 -19.97 3.92 50.08
C PHE A 295 -18.63 3.34 50.53
N ALA A 296 -17.70 4.18 50.97
CA ALA A 296 -16.41 3.76 51.51
C ALA A 296 -16.57 2.93 52.78
N GLN A 297 -17.43 3.34 53.72
CA GLN A 297 -17.70 2.61 54.96
C GLN A 297 -18.33 1.23 54.69
N SER A 298 -19.22 1.14 53.69
CA SER A 298 -19.85 -0.11 53.26
C SER A 298 -18.87 -1.18 52.77
N SER A 299 -17.60 -0.84 52.53
CA SER A 299 -16.56 -1.80 52.12
C SER A 299 -16.11 -2.75 53.24
N GLY A 300 -16.57 -2.54 54.48
CA GLY A 300 -16.17 -3.35 55.64
C GLY A 300 -14.65 -3.43 55.79
N GLU A 301 -14.14 -4.61 56.12
CA GLU A 301 -12.71 -4.89 56.30
C GLU A 301 -11.91 -4.94 54.98
N HIS A 302 -12.58 -5.10 53.83
CA HIS A 302 -11.92 -5.30 52.54
C HIS A 302 -11.30 -4.01 51.98
N GLY A 303 -11.91 -2.86 52.26
CA GLY A 303 -11.42 -1.54 51.87
C GLY A 303 -11.80 -1.11 50.44
N LEU A 304 -11.14 -0.04 49.98
CA LEU A 304 -11.49 0.73 48.79
C LEU A 304 -10.35 0.71 47.76
N ILE A 305 -10.71 0.51 46.49
CA ILE A 305 -9.84 0.69 45.32
C ILE A 305 -10.29 1.94 44.59
N ILE A 306 -9.35 2.82 44.26
CA ILE A 306 -9.60 4.01 43.45
C ILE A 306 -9.06 3.76 42.05
N MET A 307 -9.82 4.06 40.99
CA MET A 307 -9.33 3.99 39.61
C MET A 307 -9.51 5.33 38.88
N SER A 308 -8.41 5.84 38.31
CA SER A 308 -8.41 7.09 37.54
C SER A 308 -7.35 7.08 36.44
N LEU A 309 -7.77 7.31 35.19
CA LEU A 309 -6.87 7.40 34.03
C LEU A 309 -6.57 8.85 33.61
N GLY A 310 -6.84 9.82 34.49
CA GLY A 310 -6.54 11.23 34.25
C GLY A 310 -7.53 11.93 33.31
N THR A 311 -7.44 13.25 33.21
CA THR A 311 -8.44 14.08 32.53
C THR A 311 -8.49 13.89 31.01
N PHE A 312 -7.39 13.48 30.38
CA PHE A 312 -7.31 13.26 28.93
C PHE A 312 -7.95 11.96 28.46
N ILE A 313 -8.14 10.99 29.37
CA ILE A 313 -8.77 9.69 29.10
C ILE A 313 -10.05 9.63 29.92
N ALA A 314 -11.15 10.14 29.35
CA ALA A 314 -12.45 10.19 29.99
C ALA A 314 -13.21 8.84 29.89
N GLU A 315 -12.94 8.07 28.84
CA GLU A 315 -13.56 6.78 28.57
C GLU A 315 -12.54 5.80 27.98
N LEU A 316 -12.91 4.52 27.95
CA LEU A 316 -12.13 3.43 27.38
C LEU A 316 -12.96 2.76 26.28
N PRO A 317 -12.32 2.04 25.34
CA PRO A 317 -13.04 1.18 24.41
C PRO A 317 -14.01 0.27 25.16
N PRO A 318 -15.25 0.07 24.67
CA PRO A 318 -16.29 -0.66 25.40
C PRO A 318 -15.85 -2.04 25.89
N ASP A 319 -15.18 -2.82 25.02
CA ASP A 319 -14.70 -4.16 25.34
C ASP A 319 -13.70 -4.14 26.53
N LEU A 320 -12.77 -3.18 26.53
CA LEU A 320 -11.79 -3.02 27.60
C LEU A 320 -12.44 -2.55 28.90
N ALA A 321 -13.44 -1.67 28.80
CA ALA A 321 -14.20 -1.20 29.95
C ALA A 321 -14.99 -2.35 30.60
N ASP A 322 -15.58 -3.23 29.79
CA ASP A 322 -16.28 -4.44 30.24
C ASP A 322 -15.33 -5.45 30.89
N GLU A 323 -14.12 -5.64 30.34
CA GLU A 323 -13.11 -6.53 30.95
C GLU A 323 -12.66 -6.02 32.32
N ILE A 324 -12.38 -4.72 32.44
CA ILE A 324 -11.96 -4.10 33.71
C ILE A 324 -13.11 -4.15 34.73
N ALA A 325 -14.33 -3.83 34.31
CA ALA A 325 -15.51 -3.92 35.16
C ALA A 325 -15.75 -5.35 35.67
N ALA A 326 -15.60 -6.36 34.79
CA ALA A 326 -15.73 -7.77 35.16
C ALA A 326 -14.63 -8.22 36.14
N ALA A 327 -13.41 -7.69 36.01
CA ALA A 327 -12.32 -7.95 36.94
C ALA A 327 -12.64 -7.37 38.33
N PHE A 328 -13.06 -6.11 38.40
CA PHE A 328 -13.45 -5.47 39.66
C PHE A 328 -14.66 -6.14 40.31
N ALA A 329 -15.64 -6.63 39.54
CA ALA A 329 -16.81 -7.32 40.07
C ALA A 329 -16.48 -8.60 40.88
N LYS A 330 -15.31 -9.21 40.63
CA LYS A 330 -14.83 -10.40 41.35
C LYS A 330 -14.14 -10.08 42.67
N LEU A 331 -13.82 -8.80 42.92
CA LEU A 331 -13.09 -8.38 44.11
C LEU A 331 -14.05 -8.10 45.27
N PRO A 332 -13.66 -8.44 46.52
CA PRO A 332 -14.46 -8.12 47.70
C PRO A 332 -14.39 -6.64 48.09
N GLN A 333 -13.42 -5.88 47.56
CA GLN A 333 -13.28 -4.44 47.77
C GLN A 333 -14.40 -3.65 47.08
N LYS A 334 -14.69 -2.47 47.62
CA LYS A 334 -15.44 -1.44 46.89
C LYS A 334 -14.50 -0.71 45.94
N VAL A 335 -15.00 -0.31 44.78
CA VAL A 335 -14.22 0.40 43.76
C VAL A 335 -14.90 1.72 43.44
N ILE A 336 -14.17 2.83 43.48
CA ILE A 336 -14.61 4.09 42.89
C ILE A 336 -13.79 4.32 41.63
N TRP A 337 -14.47 4.35 40.48
CA TRP A 337 -13.85 4.48 39.20
C TRP A 337 -14.35 5.74 38.50
N ARG A 338 -13.42 6.68 38.24
CA ARG A 338 -13.73 7.85 37.44
C ARG A 338 -13.78 7.48 35.96
N TYR A 339 -14.98 7.53 35.39
CA TYR A 339 -15.28 7.07 34.03
C TYR A 339 -16.53 7.77 33.49
N GLN A 340 -16.41 8.40 32.31
CA GLN A 340 -17.47 9.20 31.67
C GLN A 340 -18.06 8.53 30.43
N GLY A 341 -17.60 7.32 30.09
CA GLY A 341 -18.10 6.56 28.95
C GLY A 341 -19.40 5.81 29.24
N ALA A 342 -19.88 5.05 28.26
CA ALA A 342 -21.05 4.19 28.44
C ALA A 342 -20.85 3.17 29.57
N LYS A 343 -21.83 3.04 30.46
CA LYS A 343 -21.78 2.13 31.61
C LYS A 343 -21.47 0.69 31.12
N PRO A 344 -20.38 0.05 31.62
CA PRO A 344 -20.04 -1.32 31.27
C PRO A 344 -21.16 -2.30 31.64
N ALA A 345 -21.41 -3.29 30.77
CA ALA A 345 -22.45 -4.30 30.95
C ALA A 345 -22.14 -5.25 32.11
N THR A 346 -20.86 -5.46 32.40
CA THR A 346 -20.34 -6.37 33.44
C THR A 346 -20.09 -5.67 34.79
N LEU A 347 -20.56 -4.44 34.98
CA LEU A 347 -20.33 -3.65 36.19
C LEU A 347 -20.94 -4.31 37.43
N GLY A 348 -20.08 -4.70 38.39
CA GLY A 348 -20.51 -5.28 39.67
C GLY A 348 -21.08 -4.25 40.65
N ASN A 349 -21.92 -4.72 41.58
CA ASN A 349 -22.53 -3.90 42.64
C ASN A 349 -21.53 -3.32 43.66
N ASN A 350 -20.26 -3.71 43.57
CA ASN A 350 -19.17 -3.19 44.37
C ASN A 350 -18.45 -1.99 43.72
N THR A 351 -18.76 -1.66 42.46
CA THR A 351 -18.09 -0.58 41.72
C THR A 351 -19.03 0.61 41.52
N LEU A 352 -18.59 1.80 41.96
CA LEU A 352 -19.25 3.08 41.75
C LEU A 352 -18.54 3.85 40.63
N LEU A 353 -19.28 4.12 39.54
CA LEU A 353 -18.80 5.00 38.47
C LEU A 353 -19.12 6.44 38.80
N VAL A 354 -18.16 7.33 38.58
CA VAL A 354 -18.30 8.77 38.81
C VAL A 354 -17.67 9.56 37.68
N ASP A 355 -18.26 10.69 37.31
CA ASP A 355 -17.66 11.56 36.29
C ASP A 355 -16.44 12.33 36.83
N TRP A 356 -16.45 12.58 38.15
CA TRP A 356 -15.43 13.29 38.90
C TRP A 356 -15.40 12.77 40.35
N MET A 357 -14.23 12.80 40.98
CA MET A 357 -14.07 12.45 42.39
C MET A 357 -12.99 13.31 43.07
N PRO A 358 -13.12 13.56 44.39
CA PRO A 358 -12.07 14.23 45.17
C PRO A 358 -10.90 13.26 45.41
N GLN A 359 -10.09 13.04 44.37
CA GLN A 359 -9.06 11.99 44.35
C GLN A 359 -8.08 12.07 45.53
N ASN A 360 -7.56 13.26 45.86
CA ASN A 360 -6.68 13.44 47.01
C ASN A 360 -7.32 12.98 48.33
N ASP A 361 -8.60 13.33 48.55
CA ASP A 361 -9.31 13.02 49.80
C ASP A 361 -9.65 11.52 49.87
N LEU A 362 -9.99 10.92 48.73
CA LEU A 362 -10.19 9.47 48.61
C LEU A 362 -8.89 8.69 48.83
N LEU A 363 -7.77 9.15 48.29
CA LEU A 363 -6.47 8.51 48.52
C LEU A 363 -6.04 8.59 49.98
N GLY A 364 -6.32 9.69 50.68
CA GLY A 364 -6.04 9.81 52.11
C GLY A 364 -7.07 9.18 53.05
N HIS A 365 -8.12 8.55 52.51
CA HIS A 365 -9.14 7.90 53.33
C HIS A 365 -8.60 6.57 53.94
N PRO A 366 -8.80 6.28 55.24
CA PRO A 366 -8.21 5.12 55.91
C PRO A 366 -8.56 3.74 55.32
N LYS A 367 -9.68 3.65 54.59
CA LYS A 367 -10.10 2.42 53.90
C LYS A 367 -9.46 2.23 52.53
N THR A 368 -8.78 3.22 51.97
CA THR A 368 -8.15 3.10 50.66
C THR A 368 -6.95 2.18 50.73
N LYS A 369 -6.95 1.16 49.85
CA LYS A 369 -5.92 0.11 49.82
C LYS A 369 -5.10 0.11 48.53
N LEU A 370 -5.65 0.66 47.45
CA LEU A 370 -5.03 0.57 46.14
C LEU A 370 -5.50 1.71 45.24
N PHE A 371 -4.57 2.24 44.44
CA PHE A 371 -4.85 3.19 43.38
C PHE A 371 -4.47 2.64 42.01
N VAL A 372 -5.45 2.38 41.15
CA VAL A 372 -5.25 2.04 39.75
C VAL A 372 -5.14 3.34 38.96
N SER A 373 -3.97 3.60 38.37
CA SER A 373 -3.64 4.87 37.76
C SER A 373 -2.94 4.71 36.42
N HIS A 374 -3.23 5.63 35.49
CA HIS A 374 -2.45 5.74 34.25
C HIS A 374 -0.99 6.22 34.46
N GLY A 375 -0.56 6.57 35.67
CA GLY A 375 0.82 6.98 35.94
C GLY A 375 1.11 8.46 35.67
N GLY A 376 0.09 9.31 35.64
CA GLY A 376 0.29 10.76 35.57
C GLY A 376 0.95 11.32 36.85
N THR A 377 1.86 12.30 36.68
CA THR A 377 2.72 12.84 37.74
C THR A 377 1.95 13.25 39.00
N ASN A 378 0.79 13.91 38.85
CA ASN A 378 0.02 14.38 40.01
C ASN A 378 -0.57 13.22 40.81
N GLY A 379 -1.19 12.24 40.13
CA GLY A 379 -1.83 11.12 40.81
C GLY A 379 -0.82 10.24 41.52
N ILE A 380 0.37 10.06 40.94
CA ILE A 380 1.47 9.36 41.62
C ILE A 380 1.92 10.13 42.86
N GLN A 381 2.11 11.45 42.77
CA GLN A 381 2.53 12.24 43.92
C GLN A 381 1.48 12.23 45.06
N GLU A 382 0.19 12.23 44.74
CA GLU A 382 -0.89 12.06 45.74
C GLU A 382 -0.86 10.67 46.38
N ALA A 383 -0.64 9.62 45.59
CA ALA A 383 -0.54 8.26 46.09
C ALA A 383 0.67 8.07 47.01
N ILE A 384 1.84 8.60 46.63
CA ILE A 384 3.04 8.61 47.49
C ILE A 384 2.75 9.37 48.78
N TYR A 385 2.14 10.56 48.69
CA TYR A 385 1.84 11.40 49.85
C TYR A 385 0.95 10.70 50.88
N HIS A 386 -0.07 9.97 50.42
CA HIS A 386 -0.99 9.21 51.29
C HIS A 386 -0.54 7.77 51.56
N GLY A 387 0.59 7.33 51.00
CA GLY A 387 1.12 5.98 51.18
C GLY A 387 0.25 4.88 50.55
N VAL A 388 -0.45 5.18 49.45
CA VAL A 388 -1.34 4.23 48.76
C VAL A 388 -0.57 3.51 47.64
N PRO A 389 -0.53 2.15 47.63
CA PRO A 389 0.06 1.37 46.54
C PRO A 389 -0.62 1.64 45.20
N VAL A 390 0.17 1.61 44.12
CA VAL A 390 -0.31 1.94 42.77
C VAL A 390 -0.26 0.71 41.86
N ILE A 391 -1.31 0.51 41.07
CA ILE A 391 -1.25 -0.32 39.85
C ILE A 391 -1.20 0.63 38.66
N GLY A 392 -0.10 0.56 37.91
CA GLY A 392 0.13 1.42 36.74
C GLY A 392 -0.48 0.84 35.46
N LEU A 393 -1.24 1.68 34.74
CA LEU A 393 -1.78 1.42 33.41
C LEU A 393 -1.33 2.53 32.44
N PRO A 394 -0.02 2.63 32.10
CA PRO A 394 0.49 3.74 31.32
C PRO A 394 -0.08 3.73 29.89
N LEU A 395 -0.43 4.90 29.37
CA LEU A 395 -1.06 5.06 28.06
C LEU A 395 -0.25 5.96 27.12
N ILE A 396 0.18 7.13 27.58
CA ILE A 396 0.81 8.17 26.73
C ILE A 396 1.87 8.99 27.49
N PHE A 397 2.71 9.72 26.75
CA PHE A 397 3.71 10.65 27.28
C PHE A 397 4.71 10.01 28.26
N ASP A 398 4.93 10.64 29.41
CA ASP A 398 5.88 10.29 30.46
C ASP A 398 5.37 9.21 31.43
N GLN A 399 4.16 8.70 31.22
CA GLN A 399 3.51 7.73 32.11
C GLN A 399 4.26 6.41 32.27
N PRO A 400 4.81 5.77 31.20
CA PRO A 400 5.56 4.52 31.36
C PRO A 400 6.78 4.70 32.26
N ASP A 401 7.53 5.79 32.08
CA ASP A 401 8.71 6.11 32.89
C ASP A 401 8.31 6.37 34.35
N ASN A 402 7.18 7.04 34.56
CA ASN A 402 6.69 7.34 35.90
C ASN A 402 6.29 6.08 36.68
N VAL A 403 5.59 5.13 36.05
CA VAL A 403 5.24 3.85 36.68
C VAL A 403 6.49 3.04 36.98
N ARG A 404 7.44 2.99 36.04
CA ARG A 404 8.71 2.29 36.23
C ARG A 404 9.51 2.83 37.41
N ARG A 405 9.53 4.15 37.62
CA ARG A 405 10.18 4.77 38.79
C ARG A 405 9.59 4.28 40.11
N LEU A 406 8.28 4.04 40.18
CA LEU A 406 7.65 3.48 41.39
C LEU A 406 8.09 2.03 41.64
N GLU A 407 8.15 1.22 40.60
CA GLU A 407 8.61 -0.18 40.68
C GLU A 407 10.06 -0.28 41.16
N ASP A 408 10.96 0.49 40.54
CA ASP A 408 12.39 0.43 40.81
C ASP A 408 12.78 0.94 42.22
N GLN A 409 11.92 1.72 42.90
CA GLN A 409 12.14 2.23 44.26
C GLN A 409 11.60 1.31 45.38
N HIS A 410 11.19 0.07 45.06
CA HIS A 410 10.56 -0.88 45.99
C HIS A 410 9.26 -0.38 46.64
N ALA A 411 8.56 0.61 46.05
CA ALA A 411 7.16 0.81 46.35
C ALA A 411 6.40 -0.37 45.72
N GLU A 412 5.69 -1.18 46.50
CA GLU A 412 4.94 -2.35 46.01
C GLU A 412 3.96 -1.94 44.89
N THR A 413 4.44 -2.00 43.65
CA THR A 413 3.74 -1.60 42.42
C THR A 413 3.66 -2.85 41.56
N LEU A 414 2.44 -3.34 41.33
CA LEU A 414 2.21 -4.50 40.46
C LEU A 414 1.81 -3.99 39.08
N GLN A 415 2.67 -4.19 38.08
CA GLN A 415 2.28 -4.00 36.68
C GLN A 415 1.34 -5.13 36.25
N THR A 416 0.17 -4.80 35.72
CA THR A 416 -0.55 -5.78 34.88
C THR A 416 0.27 -5.92 33.60
N ALA A 417 0.84 -7.11 33.38
CA ALA A 417 1.70 -7.44 32.25
C ALA A 417 1.04 -7.09 30.90
N GLN A 418 1.27 -5.88 30.41
CA GLN A 418 1.36 -5.65 28.98
C GLN A 418 2.70 -6.26 28.56
N ARG A 419 2.66 -7.19 27.59
CA ARG A 419 3.87 -7.75 26.98
C ARG A 419 4.85 -6.61 26.67
N PRO A 420 6.11 -6.66 27.13
CA PRO A 420 7.04 -5.60 26.80
C PRO A 420 7.37 -5.68 25.31
N ALA A 421 7.14 -4.57 24.59
CA ALA A 421 7.77 -4.30 23.30
C ALA A 421 9.27 -3.94 23.46
N HIS A 422 9.90 -4.31 24.57
CA HIS A 422 11.30 -4.06 24.89
C HIS A 422 11.95 -5.28 25.57
N GLU A 423 11.88 -6.44 24.91
CA GLU A 423 12.93 -7.46 24.99
C GLU A 423 13.91 -7.26 23.82
N ALA A 424 14.58 -6.10 23.79
CA ALA A 424 15.66 -5.83 22.84
C ALA A 424 17.05 -5.88 23.51
N ASP A 425 17.15 -5.54 24.81
CA ASP A 425 18.46 -5.45 25.49
C ASP A 425 18.88 -6.73 26.23
N GLY A 426 17.93 -7.61 26.60
CA GLY A 426 18.23 -8.94 27.15
C GLY A 426 18.67 -9.94 26.07
N HIS A 427 18.13 -9.80 24.86
CA HIS A 427 18.43 -10.67 23.73
C HIS A 427 19.84 -10.46 23.16
N CYS A 428 20.37 -9.24 23.16
CA CYS A 428 21.75 -9.01 22.72
C CYS A 428 22.79 -9.71 23.61
N ARG A 429 22.60 -9.77 24.94
CA ARG A 429 23.54 -10.45 25.83
C ARG A 429 23.45 -11.98 25.77
N LEU A 430 22.28 -12.52 25.45
CA LEU A 430 22.10 -13.97 25.24
C LEU A 430 22.61 -14.38 23.85
N LEU A 431 22.35 -13.58 22.82
CA LEU A 431 22.87 -13.77 21.45
C LEU A 431 24.41 -13.65 21.40
N ASP A 432 25.01 -12.70 22.12
CA ASP A 432 26.48 -12.60 22.21
C ASP A 432 27.09 -13.83 22.89
N ARG A 433 26.41 -14.41 23.90
CA ARG A 433 26.85 -15.64 24.57
C ARG A 433 26.71 -16.86 23.66
N VAL A 434 25.59 -16.98 22.95
CA VAL A 434 25.29 -18.08 22.03
C VAL A 434 26.19 -18.02 20.79
N CYS A 435 26.46 -16.84 20.23
CA CYS A 435 27.41 -16.65 19.12
C CYS A 435 28.86 -17.01 19.52
N HIS A 436 29.27 -16.69 20.75
CA HIS A 436 30.58 -17.09 21.26
C HIS A 436 30.72 -18.60 21.49
N GLU A 437 29.62 -19.30 21.83
CA GLU A 437 29.59 -20.75 22.02
C GLU A 437 29.44 -21.53 20.70
N THR A 438 28.68 -21.03 19.72
CA THR A 438 28.55 -21.66 18.38
C THR A 438 29.84 -21.60 17.56
N GLN A 439 30.67 -20.56 17.76
CA GLN A 439 31.99 -20.46 17.12
C GLN A 439 33.00 -21.48 17.66
N ARG A 440 32.78 -22.06 18.84
CA ARG A 440 33.66 -23.09 19.45
C ARG A 440 33.28 -24.53 19.09
N SER A 441 32.10 -24.76 18.51
CA SER A 441 31.67 -26.10 18.07
C SER A 441 32.22 -26.44 16.68
N SER A 442 32.77 -27.66 16.55
CA SER A 442 33.47 -28.17 15.36
C SER A 442 32.61 -28.99 14.40
N SER A 443 31.32 -29.22 14.68
CA SER A 443 30.42 -30.02 13.83
C SER A 443 29.30 -29.15 13.22
N PRO A 444 29.02 -29.28 11.90
CA PRO A 444 27.95 -28.52 11.24
C PRO A 444 26.53 -28.84 11.74
N GLU A 445 26.30 -30.08 12.18
CA GLU A 445 24.98 -30.56 12.61
C GLU A 445 24.61 -30.02 14.02
N ASP A 446 25.58 -29.88 14.92
CA ASP A 446 25.36 -29.29 16.25
C ASP A 446 25.05 -27.79 16.18
N ARG A 447 25.58 -27.09 15.18
CA ARG A 447 25.30 -25.66 14.93
C ARG A 447 23.85 -25.43 14.50
N VAL A 448 23.29 -26.34 13.70
CA VAL A 448 21.90 -26.26 13.23
C VAL A 448 20.93 -26.59 14.36
N LEU A 449 21.22 -27.60 15.18
CA LEU A 449 20.37 -27.99 16.31
C LEU A 449 20.31 -26.92 17.40
N GLN A 450 21.45 -26.31 17.76
CA GLN A 450 21.51 -25.25 18.77
C GLN A 450 20.86 -23.95 18.30
N THR A 451 20.96 -23.63 17.01
CA THR A 451 20.28 -22.45 16.42
C THR A 451 18.76 -22.65 16.37
N ALA A 452 18.29 -23.87 16.08
CA ALA A 452 16.87 -24.19 16.05
C ALA A 452 16.23 -24.18 17.45
N LEU A 453 16.92 -24.70 18.47
CA LEU A 453 16.42 -24.74 19.86
C LEU A 453 16.25 -23.35 20.51
N VAL A 454 17.00 -22.35 20.05
CA VAL A 454 16.95 -20.96 20.58
C VAL A 454 15.92 -20.09 19.86
N LEU A 455 15.61 -20.36 18.59
CA LEU A 455 14.68 -19.55 17.78
C LEU A 455 13.21 -20.01 17.89
N LEU A 456 12.98 -21.28 18.22
CA LEU A 456 11.63 -21.86 18.37
C LEU A 456 10.72 -21.21 19.43
N PRO A 457 11.22 -20.59 20.53
CA PRO A 457 10.37 -19.88 21.48
C PRO A 457 10.05 -18.42 21.10
N LEU A 458 10.78 -17.82 20.13
CA LEU A 458 10.69 -16.38 19.81
C LEU A 458 9.59 -16.04 18.79
N CYS A 459 9.13 -17.00 18.00
CA CYS A 459 8.01 -16.83 17.08
C CYS A 459 6.76 -17.51 17.67
N GLY A 460 5.81 -16.70 18.13
CA GLY A 460 4.49 -17.18 18.56
C GLY A 460 3.75 -17.96 17.45
N ARG A 461 2.72 -18.70 17.89
CA ARG A 461 1.96 -19.73 17.15
C ARG A 461 1.32 -19.31 15.81
N ASP A 462 1.39 -18.05 15.41
CA ASP A 462 0.75 -17.54 14.18
C ASP A 462 1.65 -17.59 12.93
N ALA A 463 2.95 -17.91 13.07
CA ALA A 463 3.86 -18.06 11.93
C ALA A 463 3.83 -19.45 11.26
N LEU A 464 3.14 -20.43 11.85
CA LEU A 464 3.07 -21.80 11.32
C LEU A 464 2.07 -21.98 10.17
N LEU A 465 1.19 -21.00 9.93
CA LEU A 465 0.21 -21.05 8.83
C LEU A 465 0.74 -20.46 7.51
N SER A 466 1.87 -19.73 7.53
CA SER A 466 2.51 -19.23 6.31
C SER A 466 3.63 -20.14 5.79
N TRP A 467 3.89 -21.28 6.43
CA TRP A 467 5.02 -22.16 6.11
C TRP A 467 4.80 -23.04 4.87
N HIS A 468 3.59 -23.05 4.29
CA HIS A 468 3.31 -23.85 3.09
C HIS A 468 3.60 -23.15 1.75
N HIS A 469 3.98 -21.87 1.75
CA HIS A 469 4.29 -21.14 0.52
C HIS A 469 5.49 -20.20 0.71
N ALA A 470 6.71 -20.73 0.55
CA ALA A 470 7.83 -20.07 -0.13
C ALA A 470 9.14 -20.81 0.22
N GLY A 471 9.72 -21.47 -0.78
CA GLY A 471 11.13 -21.85 -0.74
C GLY A 471 12.01 -20.62 -1.01
N HIS A 472 13.22 -20.64 -0.43
CA HIS A 472 14.35 -19.69 -0.59
C HIS A 472 14.52 -18.64 0.52
N PHE A 473 15.24 -19.02 1.58
CA PHE A 473 15.71 -18.17 2.70
C PHE A 473 17.13 -17.61 2.48
N HIS A 474 17.75 -17.80 1.31
CA HIS A 474 19.17 -17.47 1.09
C HIS A 474 19.42 -15.98 0.73
N ASP A 475 18.42 -15.25 0.22
CA ASP A 475 18.64 -13.90 -0.34
C ASP A 475 18.28 -12.74 0.59
N PHE A 476 17.67 -12.99 1.76
CA PHE A 476 17.21 -11.93 2.65
C PHE A 476 18.34 -11.35 3.54
N CYS A 477 19.34 -12.15 3.92
CA CYS A 477 20.37 -11.73 4.87
C CYS A 477 21.49 -10.85 4.27
N CYS A 478 21.61 -10.74 2.94
CA CYS A 478 22.71 -9.99 2.31
C CYS A 478 22.39 -8.52 1.98
N SER A 479 21.15 -8.03 2.18
CA SER A 479 20.76 -6.71 1.67
C SER A 479 20.75 -5.57 2.71
N ASN A 480 20.91 -5.81 4.01
CA ASN A 480 20.63 -4.79 5.04
C ASN A 480 21.71 -4.55 6.10
N THR A 481 22.99 -4.58 5.72
CA THR A 481 24.08 -4.08 6.60
C THR A 481 25.18 -3.40 5.79
N MET A 482 24.94 -2.15 5.37
CA MET A 482 26.02 -1.22 4.98
C MET A 482 26.41 -0.38 6.19
N LEU A 483 27.51 -0.75 6.86
CA LEU A 483 28.40 0.16 7.62
C LEU A 483 29.65 -0.61 8.08
N MET A 484 30.62 -0.83 7.19
CA MET A 484 31.95 -0.18 7.23
C MET A 484 32.97 -0.91 6.33
N PRO A 485 33.68 -0.16 5.46
CA PRO A 485 34.81 -0.64 4.67
C PRO A 485 36.13 -0.48 5.44
N GLN A 486 37.06 -1.42 5.22
CA GLN A 486 38.49 -1.46 5.59
C GLN A 486 38.86 -2.66 6.48
N MET A 487 39.23 -3.77 5.84
CA MET A 487 40.39 -4.59 6.20
C MET A 487 40.50 -5.74 5.19
N CYS A 488 41.03 -5.44 4.01
CA CYS A 488 41.57 -6.44 3.08
C CYS A 488 42.70 -5.79 2.29
N GLU A 489 43.79 -5.50 2.99
CA GLU A 489 45.10 -5.33 2.38
C GLU A 489 46.07 -6.23 3.14
N ASN A 490 46.81 -7.04 2.38
CA ASN A 490 48.00 -7.79 2.79
C ASN A 490 47.83 -8.93 3.80
N LYS A 491 47.82 -10.16 3.29
CA LYS A 491 48.99 -11.06 3.29
C LYS A 491 48.63 -12.45 2.75
N LYS A 492 49.40 -12.82 1.71
CA LYS A 492 49.83 -14.16 1.24
C LYS A 492 48.90 -15.36 1.43
#